data_AF-D8M590-F1
#
_entry.id   AF-D8M590-F1
#
_cell.length_a   1.000
_cell.length_b   1.000
_cell.length_c   1.000
_cell.angle_alpha   90.00
_cell.angle_beta   90.00
_cell.angle_gamma   90.00
#
_symmetry.space_group_name_H-M   'P 1'
#
loop_
_entity.id
_entity.type
_entity.pdbx_description
1 polymer ?
#
loop_
_entity_poly.entity_id
_entity_poly.type
_entity_poly.pdbx_seq_one_letter_code
_entity_poly.pdbx_strand_id
1 'polypeptide(L)'
;MIGPIEDEASMLNINNVVAAIDAVKRPIPTFKYLKSELERNGLRPQLADWLSTSVKRGPDRSYEFVFTTQIIRELLKTYREADYWDVFGNPPDGCHIRLVRAEKNPLWTEDLVERIEILSADRPESIRTS
;
A
#
# COMPACT_ATOMS: atom_id res chain seq x y z
N MET A 1 4.05 -8.24 -3.87
CA MET A 1 5.17 -7.43 -4.35
C MET A 1 6.06 -8.29 -5.23
N ILE A 2 6.55 -7.75 -6.34
CA ILE A 2 7.48 -8.48 -7.22
C ILE A 2 8.87 -8.09 -6.72
N GLY A 3 9.42 -8.90 -5.80
CA GLY A 3 10.60 -8.54 -4.99
C GLY A 3 10.32 -7.60 -3.81
N PRO A 4 11.25 -7.49 -2.84
CA PRO A 4 11.09 -6.65 -1.65
C PRO A 4 11.08 -5.15 -1.97
N ILE A 5 10.50 -4.35 -1.07
CA ILE A 5 10.61 -2.88 -1.13
C ILE A 5 11.87 -2.46 -0.39
N GLU A 6 12.85 -1.96 -1.14
CA GLU A 6 14.11 -1.43 -0.60
C GLU A 6 14.19 0.11 -0.68
N ASP A 7 13.21 0.77 -1.32
CA ASP A 7 13.22 2.22 -1.50
C ASP A 7 13.04 2.98 -0.18
N GLU A 8 14.11 3.63 0.28
CA GLU A 8 14.11 4.46 1.49
C GLU A 8 13.14 5.65 1.39
N ALA A 9 12.92 6.21 0.20
CA ALA A 9 12.04 7.36 0.02
C ALA A 9 10.56 6.99 0.28
N SER A 10 10.13 5.84 -0.22
CA SER A 10 8.81 5.27 0.08
C SER A 10 8.64 4.99 1.56
N MET A 11 9.67 4.46 2.22
CA MET A 11 9.64 4.20 3.66
C MET A 11 9.56 5.46 4.50
N LEU A 12 10.32 6.50 4.13
CA LEU A 12 10.26 7.80 4.78
C LEU A 12 8.87 8.42 4.64
N ASN A 13 8.27 8.35 3.45
CA ASN A 13 6.92 8.84 3.21
C ASN A 13 5.89 8.11 4.10
N ILE A 14 5.94 6.78 4.15
CA ILE A 14 5.03 5.99 4.98
C ILE A 14 5.19 6.31 6.47
N ASN A 15 6.43 6.39 6.95
CA ASN A 15 6.71 6.75 8.35
C ASN A 15 6.18 8.14 8.71
N ASN A 16 6.27 9.11 7.79
CA ASN A 16 5.70 10.45 7.97
C ASN A 16 4.17 10.39 8.11
N VAL A 17 3.50 9.53 7.33
CA VAL A 17 2.05 9.32 7.46
C VAL A 17 1.69 8.77 8.83
N VAL A 18 2.39 7.73 9.28
CA VAL A 18 2.11 7.11 10.58
C VAL A 18 2.38 8.11 11.72
N ALA A 19 3.49 8.85 11.66
CA ALA A 19 3.81 9.89 12.63
C ALA A 19 2.75 11.00 12.68
N ALA A 20 2.23 11.42 11.52
CA ALA A 20 1.18 12.42 11.47
C ALA A 20 -0.13 11.96 12.10
N ILE A 21 -0.48 10.68 11.96
CA ILE A 21 -1.65 10.06 12.60
C ILE A 21 -1.44 9.95 14.12
N ASP A 22 -0.26 9.51 14.56
CA ASP A 22 0.09 9.38 15.98
C ASP A 22 0.02 10.74 16.71
N ALA A 23 0.43 11.82 16.04
CA ALA A 23 0.44 13.17 16.57
C ALA A 23 -0.94 13.86 16.63
N VAL A 24 -2.01 13.26 16.07
CA VAL A 24 -3.36 13.85 16.15
C VAL A 24 -3.82 13.89 17.61
N LYS A 25 -4.13 15.10 18.09
CA LYS A 25 -4.69 15.29 19.43
C LYS A 25 -6.11 14.75 19.50
N ARG A 26 -6.40 14.03 20.58
CA ARG A 26 -7.70 13.40 20.85
C ARG A 26 -8.40 14.13 22.01
N PRO A 27 -9.74 14.15 22.06
CA PRO A 27 -10.68 13.53 21.12
C PRO A 27 -10.76 14.28 19.77
N ILE A 28 -11.24 13.60 18.71
CA ILE A 28 -11.39 14.18 17.38
C ILE A 28 -12.85 14.64 17.21
N PRO A 29 -13.19 15.94 17.35
CA PRO A 29 -14.58 16.38 17.39
C PRO A 29 -15.26 16.39 16.02
N THR A 30 -14.52 16.64 14.93
CA THR A 30 -15.08 16.81 13.58
C THR A 30 -14.11 16.36 12.49
N PHE A 31 -14.63 16.03 11.30
CA PHE A 31 -13.81 15.78 10.11
C PHE A 31 -12.90 16.96 9.75
N LYS A 32 -13.43 18.19 9.84
CA LYS A 32 -12.66 19.41 9.56
C LYS A 32 -11.46 19.53 10.51
N TYR A 33 -11.67 19.27 11.80
CA TYR A 33 -10.59 19.25 12.79
C TYR A 33 -9.51 18.21 12.43
N LEU A 34 -9.91 16.98 12.13
CA LEU A 34 -8.99 15.91 11.77
C LEU A 34 -8.12 16.28 10.56
N LYS A 35 -8.74 16.78 9.49
CA LYS A 35 -8.02 17.22 8.29
C LYS A 35 -6.98 18.29 8.63
N SER A 36 -7.37 19.31 9.41
CA SER A 36 -6.45 20.38 9.81
C SER A 36 -5.31 19.89 10.70
N GLU A 37 -5.53 18.91 11.59
CA GLU A 37 -4.44 18.30 12.37
C GLU A 37 -3.47 17.51 11.46
N LEU A 38 -3.99 16.68 10.56
CA LEU A 38 -3.18 15.88 9.64
C LEU A 38 -2.32 16.75 8.71
N GLU A 39 -2.90 17.84 8.18
CA GLU A 39 -2.16 18.81 7.38
C GLU A 39 -1.09 19.54 8.19
N ARG A 40 -1.41 19.96 9.43
CA ARG A 40 -0.42 20.57 10.34
C ARG A 40 0.73 19.63 10.67
N ASN A 41 0.46 18.33 10.71
CA ASN A 41 1.45 17.29 10.92
C ASN A 41 2.21 16.91 9.63
N GLY A 42 2.08 17.70 8.55
CA GLY A 42 2.89 17.59 7.35
C GLY A 42 2.27 16.78 6.21
N LEU A 43 1.01 16.35 6.33
CA LEU A 43 0.34 15.64 5.24
C LEU A 43 -0.19 16.59 4.18
N ARG A 44 -0.08 16.16 2.91
CA ARG A 44 -0.69 16.89 1.79
C ARG A 44 -2.22 16.86 1.91
N PRO A 45 -2.93 17.92 1.48
CA PRO A 45 -4.39 18.00 1.62
C PRO A 45 -5.15 16.80 1.05
N GLN A 46 -4.75 16.28 -0.11
CA GLN A 46 -5.40 15.12 -0.73
C GLN A 46 -5.27 13.85 0.13
N LEU A 47 -4.12 13.68 0.79
CA LEU A 47 -3.88 12.54 1.66
C LEU A 47 -4.61 12.69 3.00
N ALA A 48 -4.66 13.91 3.55
CA ALA A 48 -5.45 14.22 4.74
C ALA A 48 -6.94 13.98 4.50
N ASP A 49 -7.47 14.41 3.34
CA ASP A 49 -8.84 14.13 2.91
C ASP A 49 -9.10 12.63 2.84
N TRP A 50 -8.25 11.89 2.15
CA TRP A 50 -8.40 10.44 2.02
C TRP A 50 -8.35 9.72 3.38
N LEU A 51 -7.38 10.04 4.25
CA LEU A 51 -7.26 9.45 5.59
C LEU A 51 -8.46 9.77 6.48
N SER A 52 -9.07 10.95 6.31
CA SER A 52 -10.26 11.32 7.08
C SER A 52 -11.47 10.43 6.79
N THR A 53 -11.46 9.65 5.71
CA THR A 53 -12.53 8.66 5.42
C THR A 53 -12.41 7.39 6.26
N SER A 54 -11.27 7.18 6.93
CA SER A 54 -10.96 5.97 7.70
C SER A 54 -11.26 6.13 9.20
N VAL A 55 -12.29 6.89 9.54
CA VAL A 55 -12.75 7.07 10.93
C VAL A 55 -14.19 6.64 11.11
N LYS A 56 -14.51 6.19 12.32
CA LYS A 56 -15.88 5.93 12.77
C LYS A 56 -16.24 6.90 13.89
N ARG A 57 -17.54 7.13 14.08
CA ARG A 57 -18.04 7.92 15.19
C ARG A 57 -18.20 7.06 16.45
N GLY A 58 -17.57 7.47 17.54
CA GLY A 58 -17.65 6.81 18.84
C GLY A 58 -18.91 7.18 19.65
N PRO A 59 -19.14 6.52 20.79
CA PRO A 59 -20.31 6.75 21.66
C PRO A 59 -20.39 8.19 22.21
N ASP A 60 -19.24 8.81 22.43
CA ASP A 60 -19.08 10.19 22.91
C ASP A 60 -19.25 11.24 21.80
N ARG A 61 -19.69 10.81 20.60
CA ARG A 61 -19.83 11.60 19.37
C ARG A 61 -18.50 12.08 18.76
N SER A 62 -17.34 11.70 19.31
CA SER A 62 -16.03 11.95 18.72
C SER A 62 -15.73 10.95 17.60
N TYR A 63 -14.67 11.20 16.83
CA TYR A 63 -14.19 10.30 15.78
C TYR A 63 -12.96 9.53 16.24
N GLU A 64 -12.86 8.28 15.79
CA GLU A 64 -11.71 7.42 16.02
C GLU A 64 -11.31 6.75 14.70
N PHE A 65 -10.01 6.62 14.46
CA PHE A 65 -9.53 5.80 13.34
C PHE A 65 -10.04 4.36 13.50
N VAL A 66 -10.46 3.74 12.39
CA VAL A 66 -10.92 2.34 12.38
C VAL A 66 -9.77 1.33 12.47
N PHE A 67 -8.54 1.83 12.57
CA PHE A 67 -7.30 1.08 12.66
C PHE A 67 -6.39 1.69 13.76
N THR A 68 -5.34 0.98 14.12
CA THR A 68 -4.25 1.51 14.95
C THR A 68 -2.98 1.63 14.12
N THR A 69 -2.13 2.59 14.46
CA THR A 69 -0.82 2.76 13.82
C THR A 69 0.10 1.56 14.07
N GLN A 70 -0.09 0.84 15.18
CA GLN A 70 0.60 -0.43 15.44
C GLN A 70 0.30 -1.48 14.36
N ILE A 71 -0.98 -1.70 14.03
CA ILE A 71 -1.38 -2.64 12.97
C ILE A 71 -0.76 -2.23 11.63
N ILE A 72 -0.75 -0.93 11.31
CA ILE A 72 -0.12 -0.43 10.10
C ILE A 72 1.37 -0.78 10.06
N ARG A 73 2.12 -0.55 11.16
CA ARG A 73 3.56 -0.87 11.24
C ARG A 73 3.83 -2.37 11.05
N GLU A 74 2.99 -3.22 11.63
CA GLU A 74 3.10 -4.68 11.48
C GLU A 74 2.81 -5.12 10.04
N LEU A 75 1.73 -4.63 9.43
CA LEU A 75 1.40 -4.90 8.04
C LEU A 75 2.49 -4.45 7.08
N LEU A 76 3.08 -3.28 7.31
CA LEU A 76 4.17 -2.75 6.49
C LEU A 76 5.43 -3.61 6.60
N LYS A 77 5.74 -4.12 7.79
CA LYS A 77 6.86 -5.05 7.98
C LYS A 77 6.67 -6.31 7.14
N THR A 78 5.51 -6.96 7.24
CA THR A 78 5.21 -8.16 6.44
C THR A 78 5.20 -7.83 4.94
N TYR A 79 4.60 -6.71 4.55
CA TYR A 79 4.53 -6.27 3.16
C TYR A 79 5.91 -6.05 2.55
N ARG A 80 6.88 -5.54 3.34
CA ARG A 80 8.28 -5.34 2.92
C ARG A 80 8.99 -6.66 2.60
N GLU A 81 8.78 -7.67 3.44
CA GLU A 81 9.47 -8.96 3.36
C GLU A 81 8.83 -9.90 2.33
N ALA A 82 7.64 -9.55 1.82
CA ALA A 82 6.89 -10.41 0.94
C ALA A 82 7.45 -10.42 -0.49
N ASP A 83 8.12 -11.51 -0.85
CA ASP A 83 8.55 -11.82 -2.21
C ASP A 83 7.62 -12.87 -2.84
N TYR A 84 7.01 -12.52 -3.97
CA TYR A 84 6.09 -13.39 -4.70
C TYR A 84 6.68 -13.95 -6.00
N TRP A 85 7.98 -13.81 -6.25
CA TRP A 85 8.62 -14.34 -7.46
C TRP A 85 8.35 -15.84 -7.66
N ASP A 86 8.34 -16.63 -6.58
CA ASP A 86 8.04 -18.05 -6.64
C ASP A 86 6.61 -18.32 -7.14
N VAL A 87 5.62 -17.50 -6.76
CA VAL A 87 4.24 -17.64 -7.24
C VAL A 87 4.13 -17.34 -8.75
N PHE A 88 4.97 -16.44 -9.28
CA PHE A 88 4.98 -16.15 -10.72
C PHE A 88 5.68 -17.26 -11.52
N GLY A 89 6.76 -17.83 -10.99
CA GLY A 89 7.49 -18.93 -11.61
C GLY A 89 6.77 -20.27 -11.50
N ASN A 90 6.18 -20.54 -10.34
CA ASN A 90 5.53 -21.80 -9.97
C ASN A 90 4.11 -21.53 -9.43
N PRO A 91 3.17 -21.07 -10.28
CA PRO A 91 1.81 -20.82 -9.84
C PRO A 91 1.15 -22.13 -9.37
N PRO A 92 0.30 -22.09 -8.32
CA PRO A 92 -0.49 -23.26 -7.91
C PRO A 92 -1.34 -23.82 -9.06
N ASP A 93 -1.63 -25.12 -9.01
CA ASP A 93 -2.41 -25.79 -10.04
C ASP A 93 -3.77 -25.12 -10.28
N GLY A 94 -4.11 -24.93 -11.55
CA GLY A 94 -5.34 -24.24 -11.97
C GLY A 94 -5.33 -22.72 -11.76
N CYS A 95 -4.20 -22.12 -11.35
CA CYS A 95 -4.07 -20.68 -11.20
C CYS A 95 -3.60 -20.00 -12.50
N HIS A 96 -4.34 -18.97 -12.92
CA HIS A 96 -3.95 -18.08 -14.02
C HIS A 96 -3.66 -16.69 -13.48
N ILE A 97 -2.42 -16.22 -13.69
CA ILE A 97 -1.98 -14.89 -13.26
C ILE A 97 -1.98 -13.97 -14.47
N ARG A 98 -2.77 -12.89 -14.41
CA ARG A 98 -2.72 -11.78 -15.37
C ARG A 98 -2.22 -10.54 -14.65
N LEU A 99 -1.15 -9.93 -15.17
CA LEU A 99 -0.56 -8.72 -14.61
C LEU A 99 -1.02 -7.48 -15.38
N VAL A 100 -1.37 -6.43 -14.65
CA VAL A 100 -1.67 -5.12 -15.22
C VAL A 100 -0.62 -4.13 -14.73
N ARG A 101 0.11 -3.54 -15.67
CA ARG A 101 1.15 -2.56 -15.39
C ARG A 101 0.59 -1.14 -15.42
N ALA A 102 0.80 -0.39 -14.35
CA ALA A 102 0.61 1.05 -14.35
C ALA A 102 1.81 1.72 -15.04
N GLU A 103 1.61 2.26 -16.25
CA GLU A 103 2.67 2.78 -17.13
C GLU A 103 3.62 3.79 -16.46
N LYS A 104 3.10 4.66 -15.58
CA LYS A 104 3.86 5.74 -14.93
C LYS A 104 4.36 5.39 -13.53
N ASN A 105 4.30 4.12 -13.13
CA ASN A 105 4.74 3.71 -11.80
C ASN A 105 6.26 3.38 -11.84
N PRO A 106 7.10 4.14 -11.12
CA PRO A 106 8.56 3.95 -11.13
C PRO A 106 9.01 2.63 -10.51
N LEU A 107 8.12 1.90 -9.82
CA LEU A 107 8.42 0.57 -9.28
C LEU A 107 8.57 -0.51 -10.39
N TRP A 108 8.15 -0.21 -11.63
CA TRP A 108 8.41 -1.09 -12.77
C TRP A 108 9.78 -0.77 -13.37
N THR A 109 10.82 -1.40 -12.86
CA THR A 109 12.15 -1.35 -13.45
C THR A 109 12.21 -2.20 -14.72
N GLU A 110 13.17 -1.89 -15.61
CA GLU A 110 13.39 -2.67 -16.83
C GLU A 110 13.69 -4.15 -16.50
N ASP A 111 14.57 -4.40 -15.53
CA ASP A 111 14.91 -5.75 -15.04
C ASP A 111 13.67 -6.55 -14.59
N LEU A 112 12.76 -5.89 -13.88
CA LEU A 112 11.55 -6.54 -13.35
C LEU A 112 10.59 -6.90 -14.49
N VAL A 113 10.47 -6.03 -15.49
CA VAL A 113 9.67 -6.28 -16.69
C VAL A 113 10.27 -7.40 -17.52
N GLU A 114 11.58 -7.36 -17.79
CA GLU A 114 12.28 -8.38 -18.57
C GLU A 114 12.14 -9.77 -17.93
N ARG A 115 12.31 -9.87 -16.61
CA ARG A 115 12.14 -11.15 -15.89
C ARG A 115 10.72 -11.71 -16.00
N ILE A 116 9.68 -10.85 -15.99
CA ILE A 116 8.28 -11.28 -16.19
C ILE A 116 8.06 -11.75 -17.62
N GLU A 117 8.66 -11.07 -18.61
CA GLU A 117 8.56 -11.45 -20.02
C GLU A 117 9.21 -12.81 -20.29
N ILE A 118 10.38 -13.08 -19.71
CA ILE A 118 11.04 -14.40 -19.76
C ILE A 118 10.13 -15.48 -19.18
N LEU A 119 9.58 -15.27 -17.98
CA LEU A 119 8.66 -16.22 -17.33
C LEU A 119 7.37 -16.45 -18.12
N SER A 120 6.92 -15.45 -18.89
CA SER A 120 5.77 -15.58 -19.78
C SER A 120 6.10 -16.34 -21.06
N ALA A 121 7.32 -16.22 -21.59
CA ALA A 121 7.76 -16.88 -22.81
C ALA A 121 8.09 -18.36 -22.61
N ASP A 122 8.65 -18.71 -21.44
CA ASP A 122 8.97 -20.10 -21.06
C ASP A 122 7.72 -20.93 -20.69
N ARG A 123 6.54 -20.31 -20.65
CA ARG A 123 5.30 -21.02 -20.34
C ARG A 123 4.76 -21.67 -21.63
N PRO A 124 4.65 -23.02 -21.71
CA PRO A 124 4.17 -23.68 -22.91
C PRO A 124 2.78 -23.19 -23.30
N GLU A 125 2.58 -23.02 -24.61
CA GLU A 125 1.45 -22.41 -25.30
C GLU A 125 0.14 -23.23 -25.18
N SER A 126 -0.18 -23.77 -24.01
CA SER A 126 -1.53 -24.28 -23.74
C SER A 126 -2.32 -23.12 -23.13
N ILE A 127 -3.38 -22.70 -23.83
CA ILE A 127 -4.35 -21.65 -23.45
C ILE A 127 -4.00 -20.26 -24.04
N ARG A 128 -3.93 -20.18 -25.37
CA ARG A 128 -4.12 -18.91 -26.12
C ARG A 128 -5.53 -18.71 -26.67
N THR A 129 -6.47 -19.64 -26.45
CA THR A 129 -7.83 -19.54 -27.00
C THR A 129 -8.88 -20.04 -26.02
N SER A 130 -9.62 -19.10 -25.41
CA SER A 130 -11.05 -19.18 -25.08
C SER A 130 -11.55 -17.79 -24.68
#